data_AF-A0A975KU99-F1
#
_entry.id   AF-A0A975KU99-F1
#
_cell.length_a   1.000
_cell.length_b   1.000
_cell.length_c   1.000
_cell.angle_alpha   90.00
_cell.angle_beta   90.00
_cell.angle_gamma   90.00
#
_symmetry.space_group_name_H-M   'P 1'
#
loop_
_entity.id
_entity.type
_entity.pdbx_description
1 polymer ?
#
loop_
_entity_poly.entity_id
_entity_poly.type
_entity_poly.pdbx_seq_one_letter_code
_entity_poly.pdbx_strand_id
1 'polypeptide(L)'
;MNLSEAKSYDKESLFPETGILYFFYDIIEQPWGMDKEDEESFQVYYFDGDARELARTPYPEITEDYFPIPTYKIIFTEIVTFPEELNGLDLTEDELYNYYEFRESSQPRHYMFGEPFNIQNNVFEEIIYYENEAEADGKIKLRNKELVLLFQMDSDDLNVMWGDSGTIYFCIDKKDLENKTFSKTKFTLQCY
;
A
#
# COMPACT_ATOMS: atom_id res chain seq x y z
N MET A 1 -11.50 -0.78 -3.81
CA MET A 1 -11.64 0.54 -3.15
C MET A 1 -12.40 1.49 -4.05
N ASN A 2 -13.54 2.03 -3.60
CA ASN A 2 -14.35 3.00 -4.35
C ASN A 2 -13.91 4.44 -4.00
N LEU A 3 -13.34 5.16 -4.96
CA LEU A 3 -12.76 6.49 -4.72
C LEU A 3 -13.81 7.55 -4.41
N SER A 4 -15.04 7.41 -4.89
CA SER A 4 -16.12 8.33 -4.53
C SER A 4 -16.52 8.20 -3.05
N GLU A 5 -16.37 7.02 -2.45
CA GLU A 5 -16.60 6.82 -1.02
C GLU A 5 -15.41 7.31 -0.19
N ALA A 6 -14.19 7.19 -0.71
CA ALA A 6 -12.96 7.65 -0.05
C ALA A 6 -12.74 9.17 -0.16
N LYS A 7 -13.39 9.87 -1.11
CA LYS A 7 -13.06 11.25 -1.48
C LYS A 7 -13.10 12.25 -0.32
N SER A 8 -14.02 12.08 0.63
CA SER A 8 -14.11 12.97 1.80
C SER A 8 -12.92 12.87 2.76
N TYR A 9 -12.13 11.81 2.65
CA TYR A 9 -10.95 11.53 3.47
C TYR A 9 -9.65 11.97 2.79
N ASP A 10 -9.64 12.11 1.46
CA ASP A 10 -8.52 12.64 0.67
C ASP A 10 -8.40 14.17 0.81
N LYS A 11 -7.86 14.63 1.94
CA LYS A 11 -7.76 16.06 2.28
C LYS A 11 -6.83 16.83 1.33
N GLU A 12 -5.84 16.16 0.76
CA GLU A 12 -4.88 16.75 -0.16
C GLU A 12 -5.38 16.74 -1.62
N SER A 13 -6.52 16.10 -1.88
CA SER A 13 -7.10 15.97 -3.21
C SER A 13 -6.15 15.32 -4.23
N LEU A 14 -5.36 14.33 -3.78
CA LEU A 14 -4.39 13.63 -4.62
C LEU A 14 -5.06 12.61 -5.56
N PHE A 15 -6.19 12.04 -5.16
CA PHE A 15 -6.81 10.92 -5.88
C PHE A 15 -7.93 11.39 -6.81
N PRO A 16 -8.22 10.62 -7.89
CA PRO A 16 -9.40 10.84 -8.71
C PRO A 16 -10.69 10.92 -7.86
N GLU A 17 -11.63 11.77 -8.27
CA GLU A 17 -12.91 11.94 -7.55
C GLU A 17 -13.83 10.73 -7.63
N THR A 18 -13.66 9.91 -8.67
CA THR A 18 -14.51 8.76 -8.99
C THR A 18 -13.67 7.56 -9.42
N GLY A 19 -14.35 6.42 -9.57
CA GLY A 19 -13.75 5.18 -10.05
C GLY A 19 -13.42 4.19 -8.92
N ILE A 20 -13.02 2.99 -9.33
CA ILE A 20 -12.73 1.88 -8.42
C ILE A 20 -11.30 1.41 -8.66
N LEU A 21 -10.50 1.40 -7.60
CA LEU A 21 -9.20 0.73 -7.58
C LEU A 21 -9.36 -0.72 -7.10
N TYR A 22 -8.86 -1.66 -7.89
CA TYR A 22 -8.76 -3.07 -7.55
C TYR A 22 -7.29 -3.40 -7.32
N PHE A 23 -7.01 -4.10 -6.23
CA PHE A 23 -5.68 -4.55 -5.85
C PHE A 23 -5.68 -6.07 -5.93
N PHE A 24 -4.74 -6.62 -6.68
CA PHE A 24 -4.51 -8.05 -6.83
C PHE A 24 -3.11 -8.35 -6.31
N TYR A 25 -2.97 -9.49 -5.63
CA TYR A 25 -1.72 -9.96 -5.04
C TYR A 25 -1.74 -11.49 -4.96
N ASP A 26 -0.59 -12.11 -5.22
CA ASP A 26 -0.39 -13.54 -5.04
C ASP A 26 -0.26 -13.90 -3.55
N ILE A 27 -1.40 -14.28 -2.97
CA ILE A 27 -1.48 -14.65 -1.56
C ILE A 27 -0.86 -16.03 -1.25
N ILE A 28 -0.57 -16.84 -2.27
CA ILE A 28 -0.01 -18.19 -2.10
C ILE A 28 1.51 -18.08 -1.99
N GLU A 29 2.16 -17.46 -2.98
CA GLU A 29 3.61 -17.34 -3.01
C GLU A 29 4.12 -16.22 -2.09
N GLN A 30 3.27 -15.22 -1.78
CA GLN A 30 3.60 -14.05 -0.98
C GLN A 30 4.94 -13.38 -1.35
N PRO A 31 5.12 -12.97 -2.61
CA PRO A 31 6.36 -12.31 -3.03
C PRO A 31 6.53 -10.95 -2.36
N TRP A 32 7.78 -10.53 -2.24
CA TRP A 32 8.16 -9.32 -1.51
C TRP A 32 8.10 -8.08 -2.38
N GLY A 33 8.08 -8.20 -3.71
CA GLY A 33 7.95 -7.08 -4.65
C GLY A 33 9.27 -6.48 -5.11
N MET A 34 10.38 -7.07 -4.68
CA MET A 34 11.72 -6.49 -4.80
C MET A 34 12.48 -7.04 -6.00
N ASP A 35 12.09 -8.23 -6.46
CA ASP A 35 12.68 -8.93 -7.59
C ASP A 35 11.87 -8.67 -8.86
N LYS A 36 12.53 -8.74 -10.02
CA LYS A 36 11.87 -8.53 -11.31
C LYS A 36 10.81 -9.60 -11.59
N GLU A 37 11.04 -10.80 -11.08
CA GLU A 37 10.14 -11.93 -11.14
C GLU A 37 8.82 -11.66 -10.40
N ASP A 38 8.82 -10.73 -9.43
CA ASP A 38 7.63 -10.36 -8.66
C ASP A 38 6.71 -9.37 -9.41
N GLU A 39 7.13 -8.77 -10.53
CA GLU A 39 6.32 -7.75 -11.24
C GLU A 39 4.95 -8.26 -11.71
N GLU A 40 4.79 -9.58 -11.90
CA GLU A 40 3.52 -10.21 -12.30
C GLU A 40 2.70 -10.73 -11.12
N SER A 41 3.22 -10.63 -9.90
CA SER A 41 2.58 -11.17 -8.69
C SER A 41 1.59 -10.23 -8.02
N PHE A 42 1.55 -8.97 -8.46
CA PHE A 42 0.59 -7.98 -8.00
C PHE A 42 0.11 -7.13 -9.16
N GLN A 43 -1.09 -6.59 -9.06
CA GLN A 43 -1.62 -5.68 -10.06
C GLN A 43 -2.59 -4.69 -9.44
N VAL A 44 -2.52 -3.43 -9.89
CA VAL A 44 -3.55 -2.43 -9.58
C VAL A 44 -4.29 -2.05 -10.85
N TYR A 45 -5.60 -2.23 -10.82
CA TYR A 45 -6.50 -1.87 -11.91
C TYR A 45 -7.41 -0.72 -11.49
N TYR A 46 -7.49 0.30 -12.34
CA TYR A 46 -8.39 1.44 -12.14
C TYR A 46 -9.52 1.39 -13.16
N PHE A 47 -10.74 1.32 -12.64
CA PHE A 47 -11.97 1.37 -13.41
C PHE A 47 -12.64 2.74 -13.27
N ASP A 48 -12.64 3.53 -14.34
CA ASP A 48 -13.31 4.85 -14.43
C ASP A 48 -14.64 4.79 -15.22
N GLY A 49 -15.20 3.59 -15.37
CA GLY A 49 -16.47 3.38 -16.06
C GLY A 49 -17.67 3.58 -15.13
N ASP A 50 -18.86 3.40 -15.69
CA ASP A 50 -20.10 3.47 -14.90
C ASP A 50 -20.22 2.23 -14.00
N ALA A 51 -20.29 2.43 -12.69
CA ALA A 51 -20.42 1.33 -11.72
C ALA A 51 -21.68 0.47 -11.96
N ARG A 52 -22.70 1.00 -12.67
CA ARG A 52 -23.90 0.23 -13.07
C ARG A 52 -23.61 -0.83 -14.14
N GLU A 53 -22.49 -0.72 -14.85
CA GLU A 53 -22.02 -1.73 -15.80
C GLU A 53 -21.36 -2.92 -15.09
N LEU A 54 -21.00 -2.76 -13.81
CA LEU A 54 -20.42 -3.83 -13.01
C LEU A 54 -21.52 -4.77 -12.51
N ALA A 55 -21.35 -6.06 -12.80
CA ALA A 55 -22.19 -7.11 -12.29
C ALA A 55 -21.37 -8.03 -11.38
N ARG A 56 -21.98 -8.46 -10.27
CA ARG A 56 -21.37 -9.50 -9.42
C ARG A 56 -21.32 -10.80 -10.22
N THR A 57 -20.15 -11.39 -10.29
CA THR A 57 -19.94 -12.73 -10.83
C THR A 57 -19.84 -13.74 -9.69
N PRO A 58 -20.28 -14.99 -9.87
CA PRO A 58 -19.92 -16.05 -8.93
C PRO A 58 -18.40 -16.17 -8.86
N TYR A 59 -17.91 -16.69 -7.73
CA TYR A 59 -16.50 -17.05 -7.61
C TYR A 59 -16.11 -18.03 -8.73
N PRO A 60 -14.88 -17.95 -9.25
CA PRO A 60 -14.30 -19.05 -10.02
C PRO A 60 -14.43 -20.36 -9.24
N GLU A 61 -14.51 -21.50 -9.93
CA GLU A 61 -14.51 -22.80 -9.25
C GLU A 61 -13.30 -22.91 -8.33
N ILE A 62 -13.52 -23.29 -7.06
CA ILE A 62 -12.43 -23.49 -6.10
C ILE A 62 -11.60 -24.69 -6.59
N THR A 63 -10.35 -24.43 -6.93
CA THR A 63 -9.36 -25.44 -7.32
C THR A 63 -8.30 -25.59 -6.24
N GLU A 64 -7.44 -26.61 -6.34
CA GLU A 64 -6.26 -26.73 -5.45
C GLU A 64 -5.34 -25.49 -5.55
N ASP A 65 -5.35 -24.81 -6.70
CA ASP A 65 -4.57 -23.62 -6.98
C ASP A 65 -5.28 -22.30 -6.59
N TYR A 66 -6.49 -22.36 -6.02
CA TYR A 66 -7.29 -21.16 -5.71
C TYR A 66 -7.87 -21.22 -4.29
N PHE A 67 -7.32 -20.41 -3.39
CA PHE A 67 -7.76 -20.32 -2.00
C PHE A 67 -8.53 -19.01 -1.76
N PRO A 68 -9.88 -19.03 -1.79
CA PRO A 68 -10.64 -17.81 -1.57
C PRO A 68 -10.50 -17.35 -0.12
N ILE A 69 -10.01 -16.13 0.08
CA ILE A 69 -10.07 -15.48 1.38
C ILE A 69 -11.50 -15.01 1.71
N PRO A 70 -11.86 -14.93 2.99
CA PRO A 70 -13.14 -14.36 3.39
C PRO A 70 -13.33 -12.94 2.85
N THR A 71 -14.56 -12.60 2.48
CA THR A 71 -14.91 -11.25 2.03
C THR A 71 -15.31 -10.38 3.22
N TYR A 72 -14.72 -9.19 3.30
CA TYR A 72 -15.06 -8.20 4.30
C TYR A 72 -15.64 -6.93 3.69
N LYS A 73 -16.45 -6.22 4.47
CA LYS A 73 -16.95 -4.89 4.10
C LYS A 73 -15.90 -3.85 4.49
N ILE A 74 -15.50 -3.01 3.54
CA ILE A 74 -14.64 -1.87 3.80
C ILE A 74 -15.49 -0.70 4.30
N ILE A 75 -15.02 -0.03 5.36
CA ILE A 75 -15.60 1.20 5.92
C ILE A 75 -14.46 2.20 6.07
N PHE A 76 -14.64 3.41 5.54
CA PHE A 76 -13.66 4.47 5.68
C PHE A 76 -13.94 5.28 6.96
N THR A 77 -12.87 5.59 7.70
CA THR A 77 -12.88 6.47 8.87
C THR A 77 -11.61 7.32 8.86
N GLU A 78 -11.65 8.48 9.51
CA GLU A 78 -10.42 9.25 9.77
C GLU A 78 -9.61 8.58 10.89
N ILE A 79 -8.30 8.47 10.69
CA ILE A 79 -7.35 8.01 11.70
C ILE A 79 -6.22 9.03 11.80
N VAL A 80 -5.56 9.07 12.96
CA VAL A 80 -4.34 9.86 13.16
C VAL A 80 -3.15 8.92 13.03
N THR A 81 -2.24 9.22 12.11
CA THR A 81 -0.96 8.54 12.00
C THR A 81 0.15 9.41 12.61
N PHE A 82 1.20 8.75 13.05
CA PHE A 82 2.33 9.36 13.74
C PHE A 82 3.59 9.18 12.89
N PRO A 83 4.30 10.28 12.55
CA PRO A 83 5.46 10.22 11.65
C PRO A 83 6.60 9.37 12.25
N GLU A 84 7.38 8.75 11.39
CA GLU A 84 8.62 8.07 11.82
C GLU A 84 9.66 9.08 12.29
N GLU A 85 9.79 10.17 11.53
CA GLU A 85 10.81 11.19 11.68
C GLU A 85 10.28 12.38 12.51
N LEU A 86 10.87 12.58 13.69
CA LEU A 86 10.46 13.62 14.66
C LEU A 86 11.21 14.94 14.48
N ASN A 87 11.47 15.30 13.22
CA ASN A 87 12.27 16.46 12.85
C ASN A 87 11.74 17.74 13.52
N GLY A 88 12.61 18.41 14.27
CA GLY A 88 12.29 19.68 14.94
C GLY A 88 11.59 19.54 16.29
N LEU A 89 11.46 18.34 16.83
CA LEU A 89 11.02 18.11 18.22
C LEU A 89 12.24 17.95 19.14
N ASP A 90 12.25 18.67 20.26
CA ASP A 90 13.24 18.54 21.32
C ASP A 90 12.66 17.63 22.41
N LEU A 91 12.83 16.32 22.25
CA LEU A 91 12.28 15.30 23.13
C LEU A 91 13.37 14.71 24.03
N THR A 92 13.01 14.45 25.28
CA THR A 92 13.81 13.62 26.19
C THR A 92 13.81 12.16 25.73
N GLU A 93 14.78 11.36 26.23
CA GLU A 93 14.84 9.92 25.94
C GLU A 93 13.55 9.19 26.36
N ASP A 94 12.98 9.55 27.51
CA ASP A 94 11.73 8.97 28.00
C ASP A 94 10.54 9.34 27.09
N GLU A 95 10.47 10.58 26.60
CA GLU A 95 9.43 11.00 25.65
C GLU A 95 9.57 10.30 24.30
N LEU A 96 10.81 10.13 23.82
CA LEU A 96 11.09 9.40 22.58
C LEU A 96 10.69 7.93 22.70
N TYR A 97 11.02 7.29 23.83
CA TYR A 97 10.61 5.91 24.11
C TYR A 97 9.09 5.78 24.15
N ASN A 98 8.41 6.63 24.91
CA ASN A 98 6.95 6.63 25.01
C ASN A 98 6.28 6.89 23.65
N TYR A 99 6.88 7.74 22.81
CA TYR A 99 6.39 8.01 21.46
C TYR A 99 6.42 6.75 20.60
N TYR A 100 7.56 6.07 20.52
CA TYR A 100 7.69 4.86 19.71
C TYR A 100 6.86 3.71 20.26
N GLU A 101 6.79 3.53 21.59
CA GLU A 101 5.89 2.54 22.20
C GLU A 101 4.42 2.81 21.82
N PHE A 102 3.99 4.06 21.94
CA PHE A 102 2.61 4.44 21.61
C PHE A 102 2.31 4.27 20.11
N ARG A 103 3.24 4.69 19.25
CA ARG A 103 3.14 4.50 17.80
C ARG A 103 3.03 3.02 17.43
N GLU A 104 3.81 2.16 18.09
CA GLU A 104 3.73 0.71 17.89
C GLU A 104 2.42 0.09 18.40
N SER A 105 1.82 0.65 19.46
CA SER A 105 0.59 0.08 20.04
C SER A 105 -0.66 0.17 19.16
N SER A 106 -0.64 1.00 18.10
CA SER A 106 -1.79 1.23 17.23
C SER A 106 -1.84 0.21 16.09
N GLN A 107 -2.44 -0.96 16.32
CA GLN A 107 -2.67 -2.04 15.34
C GLN A 107 -4.15 -2.48 15.32
N PRO A 108 -4.64 -3.11 14.23
CA PRO A 108 -3.96 -3.29 12.94
C PRO A 108 -3.99 -2.03 12.08
N ARG A 109 -3.00 -1.87 11.20
CA ARG A 109 -2.77 -0.64 10.41
C ARG A 109 -3.20 -0.80 8.96
N HIS A 110 -4.51 -0.78 8.74
CA HIS A 110 -5.11 -0.75 7.40
C HIS A 110 -5.47 0.68 7.03
N TYR A 111 -4.71 1.31 6.14
CA TYR A 111 -5.04 2.65 5.70
C TYR A 111 -4.52 2.99 4.31
N MET A 112 -4.94 4.16 3.85
CA MET A 112 -4.56 4.78 2.60
C MET A 112 -4.16 6.23 2.89
N PHE A 113 -3.45 6.86 1.95
CA PHE A 113 -2.88 8.21 2.12
C PHE A 113 -1.81 8.29 3.22
N GLY A 114 -1.20 9.48 3.32
CA GLY A 114 -0.20 9.77 4.33
C GLY A 114 1.08 8.96 4.16
N GLU A 115 1.81 8.83 5.25
CA GLU A 115 3.07 8.08 5.30
C GLU A 115 2.81 6.60 5.61
N PRO A 116 3.51 5.67 4.93
CA PRO A 116 3.53 4.27 5.31
C PRO A 116 4.03 4.08 6.74
N PHE A 117 3.47 3.11 7.43
CA PHE A 117 4.05 2.64 8.67
C PHE A 117 5.23 1.73 8.31
N ASN A 118 6.47 2.09 8.68
CA ASN A 118 7.63 1.26 8.34
C ASN A 118 7.80 0.16 9.39
N ILE A 119 7.91 -1.10 8.98
CA ILE A 119 8.28 -2.21 9.88
C ILE A 119 9.80 -2.41 9.86
N GLN A 120 10.40 -2.29 8.67
CA GLN A 120 11.83 -2.49 8.46
C GLN A 120 12.48 -1.17 8.00
N ASN A 121 12.79 -1.04 6.72
CA ASN A 121 13.32 0.20 6.15
C ASN A 121 12.18 1.18 5.84
N ASN A 122 12.53 2.43 5.55
CA ASN A 122 11.56 3.37 4.98
C ASN A 122 10.98 2.82 3.67
N VAL A 123 9.68 2.56 3.63
CA VAL A 123 8.96 1.93 2.51
C VAL A 123 9.17 2.69 1.19
N PHE A 124 9.15 4.02 1.24
CA PHE A 124 9.34 4.83 0.02
C PHE A 124 10.80 4.79 -0.46
N GLU A 125 11.76 4.90 0.44
CA GLU A 125 13.18 4.83 0.08
C GLU A 125 13.57 3.46 -0.46
N GLU A 126 13.03 2.40 0.14
CA GLU A 126 13.18 1.03 -0.32
C GLU A 126 12.68 0.87 -1.75
N ILE A 127 11.44 1.25 -2.06
CA ILE A 127 10.91 1.19 -3.43
C ILE A 127 11.80 1.97 -4.41
N ILE A 128 12.24 3.17 -4.04
CA ILE A 128 13.10 4.00 -4.89
C ILE A 128 14.46 3.32 -5.13
N TYR A 129 15.03 2.69 -4.11
CA TYR A 129 16.31 2.00 -4.19
C TYR A 129 16.27 0.87 -5.21
N TYR A 130 15.32 -0.06 -5.07
CA TYR A 130 15.24 -1.24 -5.93
C TYR A 130 14.86 -0.90 -7.37
N GLU A 131 14.02 0.11 -7.59
CA GLU A 131 13.75 0.58 -8.94
C GLU A 131 14.99 1.19 -9.61
N ASN A 132 15.84 1.89 -8.86
CA ASN A 132 17.08 2.43 -9.40
C ASN A 132 18.11 1.32 -9.71
N GLU A 133 18.17 0.26 -8.90
CA GLU A 133 19.00 -0.92 -9.19
C GLU A 133 18.52 -1.65 -10.46
N ALA A 134 17.21 -1.86 -10.60
CA ALA A 134 16.63 -2.49 -11.79
C ALA A 134 16.87 -1.68 -13.09
N GLU A 135 16.92 -0.35 -13.00
CA GLU A 135 17.18 0.54 -14.16
C GLU A 135 18.69 0.67 -14.52
N ALA A 136 19.61 0.05 -13.77
CA ALA A 136 21.04 0.27 -13.91
C ALA A 136 21.68 -0.39 -15.17
N ASP A 137 21.42 0.17 -16.35
CA ASP A 137 22.26 0.05 -17.56
C ASP A 137 23.41 1.09 -17.56
N GLY A 138 23.98 1.36 -16.37
CA GLY A 138 25.06 2.33 -16.17
C GLY A 138 24.64 3.81 -16.10
N LYS A 139 23.35 4.13 -16.03
CA LYS A 139 22.85 5.50 -15.80
C LYS A 139 21.80 5.50 -14.71
N ILE A 140 22.22 5.70 -13.45
CA ILE A 140 21.31 6.03 -12.35
C ILE A 140 20.65 7.37 -12.71
N LYS A 141 19.44 7.34 -13.24
CA LYS A 141 18.57 8.51 -13.18
C LYS A 141 18.07 8.54 -11.75
N LEU A 142 18.63 9.42 -10.93
CA LEU A 142 17.98 9.85 -9.70
C LEU A 142 16.62 10.42 -10.11
N ARG A 143 15.60 9.57 -10.22
CA ARG A 143 14.23 10.04 -10.37
C ARG A 143 13.92 10.65 -9.02
N ASN A 144 13.75 11.97 -9.01
CA ASN A 144 13.10 12.65 -7.91
C ASN A 144 11.63 12.19 -7.92
N LYS A 145 11.38 11.00 -7.35
CA LYS A 145 10.07 10.41 -7.19
C LYS A 145 9.47 10.96 -5.91
N GLU A 146 8.24 11.41 -6.02
CA GLU A 146 7.42 11.72 -4.87
C GLU A 146 6.40 10.58 -4.79
N LEU A 147 6.63 9.61 -3.92
CA LEU A 147 5.75 8.47 -3.78
C LEU A 147 4.53 8.82 -2.92
N VAL A 148 3.41 8.21 -3.25
CA VAL A 148 2.14 8.30 -2.52
C VAL A 148 1.71 6.89 -2.14
N LEU A 149 1.32 6.69 -0.88
CA LEU A 149 0.71 5.44 -0.42
C LEU A 149 -0.72 5.33 -0.96
N LEU A 150 -0.97 4.33 -1.81
CA LEU A 150 -2.32 4.00 -2.28
C LEU A 150 -3.10 3.23 -1.23
N PHE A 151 -2.45 2.23 -0.62
CA PHE A 151 -3.06 1.30 0.32
C PHE A 151 -1.98 0.53 1.08
N GLN A 152 -2.15 0.35 2.38
CA GLN A 152 -1.43 -0.66 3.16
C GLN A 152 -2.41 -1.59 3.88
N MET A 153 -2.02 -2.85 4.02
CA MET A 153 -2.78 -3.87 4.73
C MET A 153 -1.87 -4.64 5.68
N ASP A 154 -2.20 -4.56 6.96
CA ASP A 154 -1.49 -5.24 8.03
C ASP A 154 -1.89 -6.72 8.11
N SER A 155 -1.10 -7.52 8.82
CA SER A 155 -1.52 -8.86 9.25
C SER A 155 -2.47 -8.73 10.43
N ASP A 156 -3.63 -9.39 10.39
CA ASP A 156 -4.60 -9.34 11.48
C ASP A 156 -5.61 -10.51 11.44
N ASP A 157 -6.67 -10.41 12.25
CA ASP A 157 -7.74 -11.40 12.36
C ASP A 157 -8.61 -11.55 11.08
N LEU A 158 -8.24 -10.93 9.95
CA LEU A 158 -8.93 -11.08 8.66
C LEU A 158 -8.56 -12.38 7.92
N ASN A 159 -7.87 -13.31 8.57
CA ASN A 159 -7.35 -14.56 8.00
C ASN A 159 -6.26 -14.35 6.94
N VAL A 160 -5.43 -13.32 7.14
CA VAL A 160 -4.29 -13.06 6.28
C VAL A 160 -3.08 -12.70 7.14
N MET A 161 -1.92 -13.26 6.79
CA MET A 161 -0.65 -13.06 7.48
C MET A 161 0.43 -12.90 6.41
N TRP A 162 1.18 -11.81 6.50
CA TRP A 162 2.22 -11.42 5.54
C TRP A 162 3.59 -11.72 6.13
N GLY A 163 4.23 -12.81 5.70
CA GLY A 163 5.49 -13.25 6.34
C GLY A 163 5.33 -13.47 7.85
N ASP A 164 6.23 -12.92 8.67
CA ASP A 164 6.13 -12.96 10.13
C ASP A 164 5.35 -11.73 10.67
N SER A 165 4.02 -11.78 10.52
CA SER A 165 3.09 -10.73 10.98
C SER A 165 3.39 -9.32 10.41
N GLY A 166 3.72 -9.27 9.13
CA GLY A 166 4.08 -8.06 8.41
C GLY A 166 2.92 -7.26 7.84
N THR A 167 3.24 -6.36 6.91
CA THR A 167 2.31 -5.49 6.19
C THR A 167 2.71 -5.43 4.71
N ILE A 168 1.71 -5.35 3.83
CA ILE A 168 1.89 -5.09 2.40
C ILE A 168 1.58 -3.64 2.06
N TYR A 169 2.32 -3.07 1.11
CA TYR A 169 2.23 -1.65 0.73
C TYR A 169 2.10 -1.50 -0.77
N PHE A 170 1.09 -0.77 -1.22
CA PHE A 170 0.95 -0.32 -2.61
C PHE A 170 1.24 1.17 -2.69
N CYS A 171 2.27 1.55 -3.43
CA CYS A 171 2.71 2.94 -3.58
C CYS A 171 2.76 3.34 -5.06
N ILE A 172 2.65 4.62 -5.38
CA ILE A 172 2.72 5.11 -6.75
C ILE A 172 3.49 6.43 -6.82
N ASP A 173 4.22 6.67 -7.91
CA ASP A 173 4.75 8.01 -8.19
C ASP A 173 3.57 8.99 -8.36
N LYS A 174 3.61 10.12 -7.66
CA LYS A 174 2.60 11.17 -7.73
C LYS A 174 2.29 11.59 -9.16
N LYS A 175 3.29 11.63 -10.05
CA LYS A 175 3.07 11.94 -11.47
C LYS A 175 2.25 10.87 -12.18
N ASP A 176 2.48 9.60 -11.86
CA ASP A 176 1.70 8.50 -12.44
C ASP A 176 0.29 8.46 -11.83
N LEU A 177 0.12 8.84 -10.56
CA LEU A 177 -1.20 9.06 -9.93
C LEU A 177 -1.99 10.17 -10.63
N GLU A 178 -1.39 11.34 -10.83
CA GLU A 178 -1.99 12.48 -11.55
C GLU A 178 -2.41 12.09 -12.97
N ASN A 179 -1.60 11.26 -13.64
CA ASN A 179 -1.88 10.73 -14.98
C ASN A 179 -2.77 9.47 -14.96
N LYS A 180 -3.32 9.07 -13.80
CA LYS A 180 -4.18 7.88 -13.61
C LYS A 180 -3.55 6.58 -14.14
N THR A 181 -2.23 6.48 -14.14
CA THR A 181 -1.47 5.34 -14.66
C THR A 181 -1.20 4.32 -13.55
N PHE A 182 -2.29 3.79 -12.97
CA PHE A 182 -2.22 2.87 -11.83
C PHE A 182 -1.53 1.53 -12.13
N SER A 183 -1.35 1.18 -13.41
CA SER A 183 -0.54 0.03 -13.83
C SER A 183 0.95 0.18 -13.50
N LYS A 184 1.41 1.35 -13.07
CA LYS A 184 2.79 1.61 -12.61
C LYS A 184 2.91 1.62 -11.08
N THR A 185 1.89 1.15 -10.38
CA THR A 185 1.97 0.96 -8.93
C THR A 185 3.17 0.08 -8.58
N LYS A 186 3.79 0.40 -7.45
CA LYS A 186 4.89 -0.31 -6.83
C LYS A 186 4.40 -1.00 -5.57
N PHE A 187 5.06 -2.08 -5.23
CA PHE A 187 4.69 -2.94 -4.13
C PHE A 187 5.92 -3.26 -3.30
N THR A 188 5.75 -3.36 -1.99
CA THR A 188 6.70 -4.00 -1.09
C THR A 188 5.93 -4.71 0.02
N LEU A 189 6.53 -5.75 0.60
CA LEU A 189 6.09 -6.43 1.82
C LEU A 189 7.21 -6.30 2.84
N GLN A 190 6.88 -5.87 4.06
CA GLN A 190 7.80 -5.88 5.19
C GLN A 190 7.23 -6.70 6.34
N CYS A 191 8.07 -7.42 7.08
CA CYS A 191 7.66 -8.18 8.27
C CYS A 191 8.69 -8.04 9.41
N TYR A 192 8.30 -8.47 10.62
CA TYR A 192 9.11 -8.37 11.83
C TYR A 192 10.25 -9.41 11.89
#